data_AF-A0A7X9HHP0-F1
#
_entry.id   AF-A0A7X9HHP0-F1
#
_cell.length_a   1.000
_cell.length_b   1.000
_cell.length_c   1.000
_cell.angle_alpha   90.00
_cell.angle_beta   90.00
_cell.angle_gamma   90.00
#
_symmetry.space_group_name_H-M   'P 1'
#
loop_
_entity.id
_entity.type
_entity.pdbx_description
1 polymer ?
#
loop_
_entity_poly.entity_id
_entity_poly.type
_entity_poly.pdbx_seq_one_letter_code
_entity_poly.pdbx_strand_id
1 'polypeptide(L)'
;MKKTLPYFVLGLSRTFFRKWFLPVIGALTLSGCFPAKYVPEGQYLLSETRIKTNARQLNKSEMQTYIRQRPNKRVLGFRFHLWLYNRSKPEKNNWINRGFRQIGEAPVVFDEYQTSRSAEQLRLYLVNKGYFNAKVDHEVFFRKKEAYVTFNINSGNPYHIRSFHYSVEDTVLIPYLMRDTANSLVKPGIVYDVDVLQNERLRIESYLKNRGFYSFSKDYIWYAADTSQIMKSIDLTLNVGKYTEIDSRGKLVQGSHPRYKVRNLMVYASGREKRMSDSA
;
A
#
# COMPACT_ATOMS: atom_id res chain seq x y z
N MET A 1 5.03 -71.25 12.54
CA MET A 1 6.04 -70.32 13.11
C MET A 1 5.76 -68.89 12.67
N LYS A 2 5.11 -68.08 13.49
CA LYS A 2 5.21 -66.60 13.46
C LYS A 2 5.06 -66.11 14.90
N LYS A 3 6.15 -65.59 15.47
CA LYS A 3 6.20 -65.00 16.82
C LYS A 3 5.63 -63.58 16.74
N THR A 4 4.60 -63.28 17.52
CA THR A 4 4.08 -61.93 17.73
C THR A 4 4.75 -61.31 18.97
N LEU A 5 5.38 -60.15 18.80
CA LEU A 5 5.90 -59.31 19.89
C LEU A 5 4.75 -58.60 20.63
N PRO A 6 4.82 -58.42 21.97
CA PRO A 6 3.81 -57.66 22.68
C PRO A 6 4.10 -56.15 22.56
N TYR A 7 3.09 -55.38 22.15
CA TYR A 7 3.10 -53.93 22.26
C TYR A 7 2.87 -53.55 23.71
N PHE A 8 3.87 -52.92 24.34
CA PHE A 8 3.79 -52.36 25.67
C PHE A 8 3.02 -51.04 25.61
N VAL A 9 1.71 -51.08 25.84
CA VAL A 9 0.88 -49.87 25.95
C VAL A 9 1.06 -49.31 27.36
N LEU A 10 1.91 -48.30 27.51
CA LEU A 10 1.97 -47.47 28.71
C LEU A 10 0.64 -46.71 28.85
N GLY A 11 -0.28 -47.29 29.63
CA GLY A 11 -1.51 -46.65 30.05
C GLY A 11 -1.24 -45.52 31.03
N LEU A 12 -0.90 -44.34 30.52
CA LEU A 12 -0.96 -43.10 31.30
C LEU A 12 -2.42 -42.81 31.62
N SER A 13 -2.81 -42.94 32.90
CA SER A 13 -4.20 -42.80 33.31
C SER A 13 -4.73 -41.39 33.00
N ARG A 14 -5.92 -41.32 32.41
CA ARG A 14 -6.64 -40.05 32.13
C ARG A 14 -6.80 -39.16 33.37
N THR A 15 -6.73 -39.73 34.57
CA THR A 15 -6.85 -39.03 35.85
C THR A 15 -5.58 -38.29 36.25
N PHE A 16 -4.40 -38.75 35.80
CA PHE A 16 -3.12 -38.09 36.08
C PHE A 16 -2.97 -36.80 35.27
N PHE A 17 -3.35 -36.84 34.00
CA PHE A 17 -3.35 -35.66 33.12
C PHE A 17 -4.29 -34.57 33.67
N ARG A 18 -5.50 -34.94 34.12
CA ARG A 18 -6.49 -33.97 34.62
C ARG A 18 -6.12 -33.31 35.96
N LYS A 19 -5.40 -34.00 36.85
CA LYS A 19 -5.05 -33.49 38.18
C LYS A 19 -3.81 -32.59 38.20
N TRP A 20 -2.89 -32.75 37.25
CA TRP A 20 -1.64 -31.97 37.22
C TRP A 20 -1.57 -30.95 36.07
N PHE A 21 -2.16 -31.19 34.88
CA PHE A 21 -2.11 -30.20 33.78
C PHE A 21 -3.04 -29.00 33.98
N LEU A 22 -4.24 -29.20 34.54
CA LEU A 22 -5.21 -28.13 34.79
C LEU A 22 -4.72 -27.05 35.79
N PRO A 23 -4.08 -27.39 36.93
CA PRO A 23 -3.54 -26.36 37.82
C PRO A 23 -2.27 -25.69 37.28
N VAL A 24 -1.47 -26.37 36.44
CA VAL A 24 -0.28 -25.78 35.81
C VAL A 24 -0.68 -24.78 34.71
N ILE A 25 -1.68 -25.11 33.88
CA ILE A 25 -2.29 -24.16 32.94
C ILE A 25 -2.95 -23.00 33.71
N GLY A 26 -3.66 -23.28 34.81
CA GLY A 26 -4.24 -22.27 35.69
C GLY A 26 -3.21 -21.31 36.28
N ALA A 27 -2.07 -21.81 36.78
CA ALA A 27 -0.99 -20.99 37.33
C ALA A 27 -0.27 -20.13 36.26
N LEU A 28 -0.22 -20.60 35.00
CA LEU A 28 0.31 -19.84 33.86
C LEU A 28 -0.62 -18.69 33.40
N THR A 29 -1.89 -18.68 33.81
CA THR A 29 -2.85 -17.63 33.41
C THR A 29 -2.87 -16.38 34.30
N LEU A 30 -2.24 -16.40 35.48
CA LEU A 30 -2.31 -15.29 36.45
C LEU A 30 -1.12 -14.34 36.42
N SER A 31 -0.04 -14.67 35.71
CA SER A 31 1.03 -13.69 35.45
C SER A 31 0.62 -12.82 34.26
N GLY A 32 -0.25 -11.86 34.52
CA GLY A 32 -0.61 -10.81 33.57
C GLY A 32 0.65 -10.07 33.10
N CYS A 33 1.25 -10.54 31.99
CA CYS A 33 2.37 -9.89 31.36
C CYS A 33 1.94 -8.46 31.03
N PHE A 34 2.55 -7.48 31.70
CA PHE A 34 2.31 -6.06 31.44
C PHE A 34 3.28 -5.62 30.33
N PRO A 35 2.85 -5.56 29.05
CA PRO A 35 3.74 -5.25 27.94
C PRO A 35 4.33 -3.83 28.03
N ALA A 36 3.67 -2.94 28.77
CA ALA A 36 4.08 -1.56 28.98
C ALA A 36 5.08 -1.33 30.13
N LYS A 37 5.62 -2.39 30.76
CA LYS A 37 6.52 -2.27 31.93
C LYS A 37 7.81 -1.48 31.63
N TYR A 38 8.33 -1.59 30.41
CA TYR A 38 9.61 -0.99 29.98
C TYR A 38 9.43 0.31 29.19
N VAL A 39 8.21 0.86 29.17
CA VAL A 39 7.98 2.20 28.63
C VAL A 39 8.41 3.23 29.68
N PRO A 40 9.18 4.27 29.31
CA PRO A 40 9.61 5.33 30.21
C PRO A 40 8.46 5.96 31.00
N GLU A 41 8.79 6.56 32.15
CA GLU A 41 7.78 7.31 32.91
C GLU A 41 7.25 8.50 32.12
N GLY A 42 5.96 8.79 32.28
CA GLY A 42 5.25 9.81 31.49
C GLY A 42 4.92 9.42 30.05
N GLN A 43 5.34 8.23 29.59
CA GLN A 43 5.07 7.74 28.23
C GLN A 43 4.09 6.56 28.22
N TYR A 44 3.46 6.34 27.06
CA TYR A 44 2.46 5.30 26.86
C TYR A 44 2.84 4.39 25.70
N LEU A 45 2.68 3.07 25.87
CA LEU A 45 2.80 2.11 24.77
C LEU A 45 1.62 2.28 23.82
N LEU A 46 1.86 2.47 22.52
CA LEU A 46 0.82 2.43 21.52
C LEU A 46 0.28 1.01 21.40
N SER A 47 -0.88 0.78 22.00
CA SER A 47 -1.42 -0.56 22.19
C SER A 47 -2.27 -1.01 21.00
N GLU A 48 -3.01 -0.08 20.42
CA GLU A 48 -3.95 -0.33 19.33
C GLU A 48 -4.20 0.95 18.51
N THR A 49 -4.38 0.77 17.21
CA THR A 49 -4.90 1.80 16.30
C THR A 49 -6.13 1.26 15.60
N ARG A 50 -7.22 2.03 15.61
CA ARG A 50 -8.49 1.66 14.96
C ARG A 50 -8.90 2.74 13.97
N ILE A 51 -9.48 2.32 12.85
CA ILE A 51 -10.13 3.22 11.88
C ILE A 51 -11.63 2.95 11.91
N LYS A 52 -12.41 3.96 12.30
CA LYS A 52 -13.85 4.01 12.15
C LYS A 52 -14.17 4.90 10.95
N THR A 53 -14.93 4.40 9.99
CA THR A 53 -15.24 5.15 8.75
C THR A 53 -16.65 4.85 8.28
N ASN A 54 -17.30 5.87 7.70
CA ASN A 54 -18.56 5.75 6.98
C ASN A 54 -18.38 5.40 5.48
N ALA A 55 -17.17 5.52 4.92
CA ALA A 55 -16.87 5.10 3.54
C ALA A 55 -16.62 3.59 3.46
N ARG A 56 -17.69 2.79 3.39
CA ARG A 56 -17.62 1.31 3.35
C ARG A 56 -16.98 0.76 2.08
N GLN A 57 -17.04 1.51 0.99
CA GLN A 57 -16.49 1.19 -0.32
C GLN A 57 -14.97 1.30 -0.39
N LEU A 58 -14.33 1.97 0.58
CA LEU A 58 -12.88 2.14 0.61
C LEU A 58 -12.20 1.01 1.41
N ASN A 59 -11.04 0.58 0.93
CA ASN A 59 -10.31 -0.50 1.57
C ASN A 59 -9.64 -0.04 2.88
N LYS A 60 -10.03 -0.66 4.00
CA LYS A 60 -9.43 -0.38 5.32
C LYS A 60 -7.96 -0.75 5.40
N SER A 61 -7.51 -1.81 4.71
CA SER A 61 -6.09 -2.19 4.75
C SER A 61 -5.20 -1.16 4.06
N GLU A 62 -5.72 -0.54 3.00
CA GLU A 62 -5.05 0.54 2.28
C GLU A 62 -4.97 1.79 3.16
N MET A 63 -6.07 2.18 3.82
CA MET A 63 -6.07 3.28 4.80
C MET A 63 -5.04 3.06 5.93
N GLN A 64 -4.90 1.82 6.42
CA GLN A 64 -3.91 1.48 7.45
C GLN A 64 -2.47 1.76 7.01
N THR A 65 -2.20 1.82 5.70
CA THR A 65 -0.86 2.15 5.18
C THR A 65 -0.45 3.60 5.44
N TYR A 66 -1.43 4.50 5.56
CA TYR A 66 -1.22 5.93 5.83
C TYR A 66 -1.06 6.25 7.32
N ILE A 67 -1.28 5.27 8.21
CA ILE A 67 -1.01 5.42 9.64
C ILE A 67 0.49 5.26 9.88
N ARG A 68 1.13 6.31 10.40
CA ARG A 68 2.57 6.38 10.64
C ARG A 68 3.03 5.47 11.78
N GLN A 69 2.29 5.48 12.90
CA GLN A 69 2.62 4.65 14.05
C GLN A 69 1.78 3.38 14.05
N ARG A 70 2.44 2.23 13.94
CA ARG A 70 1.78 0.93 14.03
C ARG A 70 2.13 0.28 15.37
N PRO A 71 1.14 -0.23 16.11
CA PRO A 71 1.41 -1.00 17.32
C PRO A 71 2.33 -2.18 17.04
N ASN A 72 3.07 -2.62 18.06
CA ASN A 72 3.87 -3.86 17.99
C ASN A 72 3.02 -5.05 17.52
N LYS A 73 3.61 -5.92 16.72
CA LYS A 73 2.90 -7.06 16.13
C LYS A 73 2.39 -8.01 17.21
N ARG A 74 1.20 -8.56 16.96
CA ARG A 74 0.61 -9.63 17.77
C ARG A 74 0.68 -10.94 16.99
N VAL A 75 1.21 -11.97 17.64
CA VAL A 75 1.21 -13.36 17.17
C VAL A 75 0.27 -14.13 18.08
N LEU A 76 -0.81 -14.71 17.53
CA LEU A 76 -1.86 -15.40 18.30
C LEU A 76 -2.43 -14.55 19.46
N GLY A 77 -2.59 -13.25 19.25
CA GLY A 77 -3.09 -12.31 20.26
C GLY A 77 -2.04 -11.82 21.28
N PHE A 78 -0.83 -12.39 21.29
CA PHE A 78 0.25 -12.02 22.20
C PHE A 78 1.34 -11.17 21.50
N ARG A 79 1.91 -10.17 22.19
CA ARG A 79 3.02 -9.35 21.66
C ARG A 79 4.38 -10.05 21.83
N PHE A 80 4.55 -11.20 21.19
CA PHE A 80 5.73 -12.04 21.36
C PHE A 80 7.06 -11.31 21.10
N HIS A 81 7.13 -10.54 20.01
CA HIS A 81 8.35 -9.79 19.66
C HIS A 81 8.67 -8.69 20.68
N LEU A 82 7.66 -7.98 21.20
CA LEU A 82 7.87 -6.99 22.25
C LEU A 82 8.33 -7.66 23.56
N TRP A 83 7.77 -8.82 23.89
CA TRP A 83 8.18 -9.59 25.05
C TRP A 83 9.65 -10.04 24.93
N LEU A 84 10.08 -10.55 23.78
CA LEU A 84 11.47 -10.92 23.52
C LEU A 84 12.41 -9.73 23.69
N TYR A 85 12.04 -8.58 23.11
CA TYR A 85 12.81 -7.35 23.22
C TYR A 85 12.97 -6.92 24.69
N ASN A 86 11.87 -6.86 25.43
CA ASN A 86 11.83 -6.48 26.84
C ASN A 86 12.57 -7.47 27.76
N ARG A 87 12.73 -8.73 27.35
CA ARG A 87 13.49 -9.74 28.09
C ARG A 87 15.00 -9.57 27.93
N SER A 88 15.43 -8.91 26.86
CA SER A 88 16.85 -8.63 26.61
C SER A 88 17.41 -7.67 27.65
N LYS A 89 18.63 -7.92 28.11
CA LYS A 89 19.35 -6.98 28.98
C LYS A 89 20.30 -6.15 28.12
N PRO A 90 20.06 -4.84 27.93
CA PRO A 90 20.88 -4.03 27.01
C PRO A 90 22.36 -4.01 27.40
N GLU A 91 22.66 -4.05 28.70
CA GLU A 91 24.01 -4.08 29.26
C GLU A 91 24.79 -5.39 28.98
N LYS A 92 24.12 -6.49 28.62
CA LYS A 92 24.76 -7.79 28.43
C LYS A 92 24.83 -8.16 26.96
N ASN A 93 26.02 -8.06 26.34
CA ASN A 93 26.20 -8.31 24.90
C ASN A 93 26.41 -9.78 24.47
N ASN A 94 25.79 -10.74 25.18
CA ASN A 94 25.92 -12.15 24.86
C ASN A 94 25.04 -12.53 23.65
N TRP A 95 25.38 -13.63 22.95
CA TRP A 95 24.69 -14.07 21.73
C TRP A 95 23.17 -14.21 21.91
N ILE A 96 22.72 -14.66 23.10
CA ILE A 96 21.30 -14.77 23.46
C ILE A 96 20.60 -13.40 23.49
N ASN A 97 21.17 -12.40 24.16
CA ASN A 97 20.59 -11.05 24.22
C ASN A 97 20.66 -10.33 22.87
N ARG A 98 21.67 -10.63 22.03
CA ARG A 98 21.71 -10.15 20.65
C ARG A 98 20.58 -10.77 19.82
N GLY A 99 20.39 -12.07 19.90
CA GLY A 99 19.28 -12.77 19.23
C GLY A 99 17.91 -12.24 19.65
N PHE A 100 17.68 -12.01 20.94
CA PHE A 100 16.42 -11.45 21.45
C PHE A 100 16.14 -10.02 20.95
N ARG A 101 17.16 -9.17 20.83
CA ARG A 101 17.01 -7.82 20.27
C ARG A 101 16.79 -7.83 18.76
N GLN A 102 17.41 -8.78 18.06
CA GLN A 102 17.28 -8.93 16.61
C GLN A 102 15.91 -9.48 16.20
N ILE A 103 15.37 -10.42 16.96
CA ILE A 103 14.04 -11.02 16.72
C ILE A 103 12.94 -10.15 17.32
N GLY A 104 13.20 -9.48 18.43
CA GLY A 104 12.23 -8.67 19.16
C GLY A 104 11.93 -7.32 18.48
N GLU A 105 10.83 -6.70 18.89
CA GLU A 105 10.42 -5.36 18.45
C GLU A 105 10.45 -4.41 19.66
N ALA A 106 11.11 -3.26 19.54
CA ALA A 106 11.13 -2.24 20.59
C ALA A 106 9.70 -1.72 20.88
N PRO A 107 9.40 -1.27 22.11
CA PRO A 107 8.10 -0.69 22.43
C PRO A 107 7.81 0.51 21.55
N VAL A 108 6.69 0.48 20.84
CA VAL A 108 6.22 1.64 20.06
C VAL A 108 5.57 2.62 21.03
N VAL A 109 6.25 3.72 21.32
CA VAL A 109 5.72 4.78 22.19
C VAL A 109 4.74 5.64 21.41
N PHE A 110 3.61 5.95 22.04
CA PHE A 110 2.61 6.86 21.51
C PHE A 110 3.19 8.27 21.30
N ASP A 111 2.94 8.83 20.13
CA ASP A 111 3.35 10.18 19.76
C ASP A 111 2.14 10.93 19.18
N GLU A 112 1.71 11.98 19.88
CA GLU A 112 0.58 12.83 19.49
C GLU A 112 0.80 13.51 18.13
N TYR A 113 2.02 13.97 17.87
CA TYR A 113 2.37 14.62 16.61
C TYR A 113 2.26 13.63 15.45
N GLN A 114 2.82 12.42 15.58
CA GLN A 114 2.71 11.40 14.54
C GLN A 114 1.27 10.92 14.33
N THR A 115 0.48 10.88 15.41
CA THR A 115 -0.96 10.58 15.34
C THR A 115 -1.70 11.64 14.54
N SER A 116 -1.47 12.92 14.84
CA SER A 116 -2.02 14.05 14.09
C SER A 116 -1.61 14.03 12.60
N ARG A 117 -0.34 13.71 12.31
CA ARG A 117 0.13 13.55 10.93
C ARG A 117 -0.53 12.38 10.20
N SER A 118 -0.84 11.30 10.92
CA SER A 118 -1.56 10.15 10.36
C SER A 118 -3.01 10.52 9.99
N ALA A 119 -3.70 11.31 10.81
CA ALA A 119 -5.02 11.83 10.50
C ALA A 119 -5.01 12.67 9.22
N GLU A 120 -4.03 13.56 9.07
CA GLU A 120 -3.88 14.37 7.85
C GLU A 120 -3.55 13.52 6.61
N GLN A 121 -2.69 12.50 6.75
CA GLN A 121 -2.41 11.58 5.63
C GLN A 121 -3.63 10.76 5.20
N LEU A 122 -4.45 10.31 6.15
CA LEU A 122 -5.73 9.66 5.87
C LEU A 122 -6.70 10.62 5.16
N ARG A 123 -6.74 11.90 5.57
CA ARG A 123 -7.55 12.93 4.91
C ARG A 123 -7.09 13.15 3.47
N LEU A 124 -5.78 13.27 3.23
CA LEU A 124 -5.21 13.42 1.89
C LEU A 124 -5.48 12.19 1.01
N TYR A 125 -5.41 10.99 1.56
CA TYR A 125 -5.81 9.77 0.86
C TYR A 125 -7.28 9.84 0.40
N LEU A 126 -8.19 10.25 1.29
CA LEU A 126 -9.61 10.39 0.96
C LEU A 126 -9.85 11.44 -0.14
N VAL A 127 -9.13 12.57 -0.08
CA VAL A 127 -9.14 13.59 -1.15
C VAL A 127 -8.70 12.98 -2.48
N ASN A 128 -7.63 12.18 -2.50
CA ASN A 128 -7.16 11.49 -3.71
C ASN A 128 -8.17 10.44 -4.22
N LYS A 129 -9.03 9.92 -3.35
CA LYS A 129 -10.15 9.02 -3.69
C LYS A 129 -11.47 9.76 -4.00
N GLY A 130 -11.42 11.09 -4.18
CA GLY A 130 -12.58 11.91 -4.59
C GLY A 130 -13.45 12.43 -3.46
N TYR A 131 -13.05 12.25 -2.20
CA TYR A 131 -13.79 12.74 -1.03
C TYR A 131 -13.20 14.06 -0.54
N PHE A 132 -13.37 15.14 -1.32
CA PHE A 132 -12.73 16.44 -1.01
C PHE A 132 -13.18 17.06 0.32
N ASN A 133 -14.40 16.76 0.76
CA ASN A 133 -14.96 17.26 2.02
C ASN A 133 -14.74 16.30 3.20
N ALA A 134 -13.87 15.31 3.04
CA ALA A 134 -13.57 14.37 4.11
C ALA A 134 -12.94 15.06 5.32
N LYS A 135 -13.36 14.64 6.51
CA LYS A 135 -12.79 15.02 7.79
C LYS A 135 -12.28 13.78 8.50
N VAL A 136 -11.10 13.89 9.09
CA VAL A 136 -10.47 12.82 9.85
C VAL A 136 -10.01 13.41 11.17
N ASP A 137 -10.68 12.99 12.24
CA ASP A 137 -10.32 13.34 13.61
C ASP A 137 -9.74 12.10 14.31
N HIS A 138 -9.09 12.30 15.45
CA HIS A 138 -8.60 11.20 16.28
C HIS A 138 -8.97 11.38 17.74
N GLU A 139 -9.25 10.26 18.39
CA GLU A 139 -9.46 10.15 19.82
C GLU A 139 -8.38 9.25 20.41
N VAL A 140 -7.86 9.63 21.57
CA VAL A 140 -6.87 8.84 22.30
C VAL A 140 -7.43 8.50 23.66
N PHE A 141 -7.54 7.19 23.93
CA PHE A 141 -7.91 6.68 25.23
C PHE A 141 -6.68 6.11 25.92
N PHE A 142 -6.41 6.59 27.14
CA PHE A 142 -5.32 6.11 27.97
C PHE A 142 -5.85 5.18 29.05
N ARG A 143 -5.26 4.00 29.17
CA ARG A 143 -5.57 3.06 30.26
C ARG A 143 -4.30 2.38 30.69
N LYS A 144 -3.97 2.49 31.98
CA LYS A 144 -2.66 2.07 32.51
C LYS A 144 -1.55 2.82 31.72
N LYS A 145 -0.42 2.18 31.43
CA LYS A 145 0.66 2.74 30.57
C LYS A 145 0.45 2.44 29.08
N GLU A 146 -0.80 2.41 28.61
CA GLU A 146 -1.14 2.13 27.22
C GLU A 146 -2.03 3.22 26.62
N ALA A 147 -1.80 3.52 25.34
CA ALA A 147 -2.59 4.41 24.52
C ALA A 147 -3.33 3.62 23.44
N TYR A 148 -4.59 3.99 23.21
CA TYR A 148 -5.48 3.42 22.21
C TYR A 148 -5.98 4.54 21.32
N VAL A 149 -5.58 4.51 20.04
CA VAL A 149 -5.90 5.57 19.09
C VAL A 149 -7.05 5.12 18.20
N THR A 150 -8.08 5.94 18.08
CA THR A 150 -9.18 5.75 17.13
C THR A 150 -9.21 6.91 16.16
N PHE A 151 -9.01 6.64 14.87
CA PHE A 151 -9.24 7.60 13.79
C PHE A 151 -10.72 7.52 13.38
N ASN A 152 -11.42 8.65 13.52
CA ASN A 152 -12.82 8.82 13.15
C ASN A 152 -12.88 9.53 11.81
N ILE A 153 -13.22 8.78 10.76
CA ILE A 153 -13.32 9.26 9.39
C ILE A 153 -14.78 9.56 9.07
N ASN A 154 -15.05 10.80 8.70
CA ASN A 154 -16.27 11.20 8.00
C ASN A 154 -15.91 11.58 6.57
N SER A 155 -16.19 10.69 5.62
CA SER A 155 -15.81 10.87 4.21
C SER A 155 -16.65 11.92 3.47
N GLY A 156 -17.86 12.22 3.93
CA GLY A 156 -18.83 12.94 3.12
C GLY A 156 -19.18 12.22 1.80
N ASN A 157 -19.71 12.96 0.83
CA ASN A 157 -20.05 12.42 -0.49
C ASN A 157 -18.85 12.51 -1.44
N PRO A 158 -18.62 11.47 -2.27
CA PRO A 158 -17.61 11.53 -3.31
C PRO A 158 -17.99 12.53 -4.40
N TYR A 159 -16.97 13.07 -5.06
CA TYR A 159 -17.13 13.90 -6.24
C TYR A 159 -17.05 13.03 -7.49
N HIS A 160 -17.92 13.32 -8.44
CA HIS A 160 -18.00 12.58 -9.69
C HIS A 160 -17.43 13.41 -10.85
N ILE A 161 -16.82 12.72 -11.81
CA ILE A 161 -16.31 13.35 -13.03
C ILE A 161 -17.53 13.72 -13.89
N ARG A 162 -17.71 15.00 -14.20
CA ARG A 162 -18.83 15.49 -15.01
C ARG A 162 -18.49 15.46 -16.49
N SER A 163 -17.32 15.96 -16.87
CA SER A 163 -16.81 15.89 -18.23
C SER A 163 -15.35 15.49 -18.27
N PHE A 164 -14.95 14.92 -19.41
CA PHE A 164 -13.58 14.51 -19.66
C PHE A 164 -13.18 14.87 -21.11
N HIS A 165 -12.21 15.77 -21.24
CA HIS A 165 -11.77 16.32 -22.52
C HIS A 165 -10.28 16.06 -22.76
N TYR A 166 -9.88 16.02 -24.02
CA TYR A 166 -8.48 15.90 -24.43
C TYR A 166 -8.01 17.23 -25.02
N SER A 167 -6.84 17.68 -24.59
CA SER A 167 -6.10 18.81 -25.16
C SER A 167 -4.74 18.31 -25.59
N VAL A 168 -4.51 18.18 -26.89
CA VAL A 168 -3.29 17.53 -27.43
C VAL A 168 -2.52 18.57 -28.23
N GLU A 169 -1.35 18.95 -27.72
CA GLU A 169 -0.49 19.96 -28.37
C GLU A 169 0.24 19.40 -29.60
N ASP A 170 0.54 18.10 -29.60
CA ASP A 170 1.19 17.41 -30.71
C ASP A 170 0.16 16.77 -31.66
N THR A 171 -0.07 17.44 -32.79
CA THR A 171 -1.08 17.05 -33.78
C THR A 171 -0.85 15.66 -34.36
N VAL A 172 0.39 15.13 -34.33
CA VAL A 172 0.72 13.78 -34.80
C VAL A 172 0.06 12.70 -33.93
N LEU A 173 -0.20 12.98 -32.65
CA LEU A 173 -0.80 12.03 -31.70
C LEU A 173 -2.33 12.00 -31.75
N ILE A 174 -2.97 13.09 -32.19
CA ILE A 174 -4.43 13.23 -32.26
C ILE A 174 -5.14 12.02 -32.89
N PRO A 175 -4.78 11.55 -34.11
CA PRO A 175 -5.51 10.44 -34.74
C PRO A 175 -5.39 9.12 -33.96
N TYR A 176 -4.35 8.94 -33.16
CA TYR A 176 -4.16 7.74 -32.34
C TYR A 176 -4.97 7.82 -31.05
N LEU A 177 -4.95 8.99 -30.39
CA LEU A 177 -5.66 9.23 -29.14
C LEU A 177 -7.17 9.29 -29.34
N MET A 178 -7.66 9.97 -30.38
CA MET A 178 -9.10 10.09 -30.64
C MET A 178 -9.76 8.72 -30.88
N ARG A 179 -9.07 7.81 -31.58
CA ARG A 179 -9.55 6.43 -31.82
C ARG A 179 -9.54 5.56 -30.56
N ASP A 180 -8.75 5.92 -29.55
CA ASP A 180 -8.58 5.14 -28.33
C ASP A 180 -9.47 5.63 -27.17
N THR A 181 -10.14 6.78 -27.32
CA THR A 181 -11.01 7.37 -26.28
C THR A 181 -12.05 6.39 -25.74
N ALA A 182 -12.58 5.48 -26.57
CA ALA A 182 -13.53 4.46 -26.15
C ALA A 182 -12.97 3.47 -25.09
N ASN A 183 -11.65 3.26 -25.07
CA ASN A 183 -10.95 2.40 -24.12
C ASN A 183 -10.51 3.13 -22.85
N SER A 184 -10.84 4.43 -22.71
CA SER A 184 -10.43 5.20 -21.55
C SER A 184 -11.00 4.63 -20.26
N LEU A 185 -10.16 4.57 -19.22
CA LEU A 185 -10.57 4.24 -17.86
C LEU A 185 -11.37 5.37 -17.22
N VAL A 186 -11.20 6.59 -17.73
CA VAL A 186 -11.83 7.80 -17.20
C VAL A 186 -13.09 8.09 -18.00
N LYS A 187 -14.24 8.08 -17.31
CA LYS A 187 -15.55 8.30 -17.94
C LYS A 187 -16.39 9.26 -17.11
N PRO A 188 -17.23 10.10 -17.73
CA PRO A 188 -18.25 10.85 -17.02
C PRO A 188 -19.10 9.93 -16.11
N GLY A 189 -19.40 10.40 -14.91
CA GLY A 189 -20.20 9.71 -13.89
C GLY A 189 -19.41 8.89 -12.88
N ILE A 190 -18.18 8.48 -13.15
CA ILE A 190 -17.38 7.73 -12.16
C ILE A 190 -16.86 8.66 -11.05
N VAL A 191 -16.57 8.09 -9.88
CA VAL A 191 -15.94 8.82 -8.78
C VAL A 191 -14.52 9.22 -9.19
N TYR A 192 -14.13 10.46 -8.87
CA TYR A 192 -12.77 10.90 -9.06
C TYR A 192 -11.80 10.05 -8.21
N ASP A 193 -10.80 9.45 -8.86
CA ASP A 193 -9.75 8.70 -8.18
C ASP A 193 -8.42 8.95 -8.90
N VAL A 194 -7.45 9.48 -8.17
CA VAL A 194 -6.11 9.77 -8.69
C VAL A 194 -5.42 8.51 -9.24
N ASP A 195 -5.68 7.34 -8.67
CA ASP A 195 -5.08 6.09 -9.16
C ASP A 195 -5.66 5.70 -10.52
N VAL A 196 -6.96 5.94 -10.75
CA VAL A 196 -7.59 5.74 -12.07
C VAL A 196 -6.97 6.68 -13.09
N LEU A 197 -6.76 7.95 -12.73
CA LEU A 197 -6.10 8.94 -13.59
C LEU A 197 -4.65 8.55 -13.91
N GLN A 198 -3.91 8.03 -12.93
CA GLN A 198 -2.54 7.57 -13.12
C GLN A 198 -2.48 6.33 -14.01
N ASN A 199 -3.39 5.38 -13.81
CA ASN A 199 -3.48 4.18 -14.64
C ASN A 199 -3.87 4.52 -16.09
N GLU A 200 -4.71 5.54 -16.29
CA GLU A 200 -5.04 6.02 -17.64
C GLU A 200 -3.80 6.58 -18.36
N ARG A 201 -2.93 7.33 -17.65
CA ARG A 201 -1.66 7.81 -18.23
C ARG A 201 -0.76 6.65 -18.66
N LEU A 202 -0.64 5.60 -17.82
CA LEU A 202 0.14 4.40 -18.13
C LEU A 202 -0.45 3.60 -19.30
N ARG A 203 -1.79 3.53 -19.38
CA ARG A 203 -2.51 2.90 -20.48
C ARG A 203 -2.23 3.62 -21.81
N ILE A 204 -2.32 4.95 -21.83
CA ILE A 204 -2.02 5.76 -23.01
C ILE A 204 -0.54 5.63 -23.40
N GLU A 205 0.37 5.67 -22.43
CA GLU A 205 1.80 5.47 -22.70
C GLU A 205 2.05 4.13 -23.40
N SER A 206 1.50 3.05 -22.85
CA SER A 206 1.62 1.71 -23.43
C SER A 206 0.98 1.64 -24.82
N TYR A 207 -0.20 2.25 -24.98
CA TYR A 207 -0.92 2.30 -26.25
C TYR A 207 -0.12 2.99 -27.37
N LEU A 208 0.51 4.13 -27.07
CA LEU A 208 1.32 4.90 -28.01
C LEU A 208 2.67 4.22 -28.30
N LYS A 209 3.34 3.68 -27.28
CA LYS A 209 4.56 2.88 -27.45
C LYS A 209 4.35 1.71 -28.40
N ASN A 210 3.25 0.98 -28.24
CA ASN A 210 2.86 -0.13 -29.11
C ASN A 210 2.53 0.29 -30.56
N ARG A 211 2.50 1.59 -30.88
CA ARG A 211 2.26 2.15 -32.22
C ARG A 211 3.49 2.84 -32.83
N GLY A 212 4.63 2.68 -32.18
CA GLY A 212 5.92 3.19 -32.64
C GLY A 212 6.36 4.47 -31.95
N PHE A 213 5.57 5.07 -31.05
CA PHE A 213 6.02 6.22 -30.24
C PHE A 213 6.81 5.73 -29.02
N TYR A 214 7.92 5.03 -29.28
CA TYR A 214 8.70 4.32 -28.26
C TYR A 214 9.22 5.25 -27.14
N SER A 215 9.59 6.49 -27.48
CA SER A 215 10.08 7.49 -26.53
C SER A 215 8.98 8.22 -25.75
N PHE A 216 7.71 8.00 -26.07
CA PHE A 216 6.61 8.62 -25.35
C PHE A 216 6.60 8.16 -23.89
N SER A 217 6.42 9.08 -22.96
CA SER A 217 6.27 8.81 -21.53
C SER A 217 4.96 9.41 -21.03
N LYS A 218 4.35 8.80 -20.01
CA LYS A 218 3.24 9.39 -19.24
C LYS A 218 3.53 10.81 -18.74
N ASP A 219 4.80 11.22 -18.64
CA ASP A 219 5.20 12.53 -18.12
C ASP A 219 4.84 13.68 -19.08
N TYR A 220 4.57 13.38 -20.36
CA TYR A 220 3.96 14.33 -21.30
C TYR A 220 2.46 14.51 -21.06
N ILE A 221 1.85 13.75 -20.14
CA ILE A 221 0.42 13.81 -19.83
C ILE A 221 0.21 14.43 -18.45
N TRP A 222 -0.61 15.48 -18.37
CA TRP A 222 -1.07 16.07 -17.11
C TRP A 222 -2.56 16.40 -17.14
N TYR A 223 -3.18 16.47 -15.96
CA TYR A 223 -4.59 16.80 -15.82
C TYR A 223 -4.76 18.24 -15.36
N ALA A 224 -5.67 18.96 -15.99
CA ALA A 224 -6.28 20.16 -15.43
C ALA A 224 -7.68 19.79 -14.91
N ALA A 225 -7.98 20.21 -13.69
CA ALA A 225 -9.23 19.87 -13.02
C ALA A 225 -9.93 21.16 -12.56
N ASP A 226 -11.13 21.40 -13.10
CA ASP A 226 -11.99 22.48 -12.65
C ASP A 226 -13.04 21.90 -11.71
N THR A 227 -12.93 22.23 -10.43
CA THR A 227 -13.82 21.70 -9.39
C THR A 227 -14.96 22.65 -9.08
N SER A 228 -16.21 22.17 -9.15
CA SER A 228 -17.37 22.91 -8.64
C SER A 228 -17.76 22.39 -7.27
N GLN A 229 -17.65 23.22 -6.23
CA GLN A 229 -18.02 22.85 -4.87
C GLN A 229 -19.54 22.65 -4.70
N ILE A 230 -20.36 23.40 -5.44
CA ILE A 230 -21.83 23.33 -5.38
C ILE A 230 -22.33 22.02 -6.01
N MET A 231 -21.83 21.68 -7.19
CA MET A 231 -22.27 20.50 -7.94
C MET A 231 -21.59 19.20 -7.50
N LYS A 232 -20.58 19.29 -6.61
CA LYS A 232 -19.73 18.15 -6.21
C LYS A 232 -19.19 17.39 -7.42
N SER A 233 -18.79 18.14 -8.43
CA SER A 233 -18.40 17.63 -9.73
C SER A 233 -17.08 18.21 -10.18
N ILE A 234 -16.40 17.45 -11.03
CA ILE A 234 -15.09 17.83 -11.58
C ILE A 234 -15.14 17.72 -13.09
N ASP A 235 -14.70 18.78 -13.76
CA ASP A 235 -14.40 18.73 -15.19
C ASP A 235 -12.91 18.48 -15.35
N LEU A 236 -12.57 17.44 -16.10
CA LEU A 236 -11.19 17.03 -16.31
C LEU A 236 -10.77 17.29 -17.75
N THR A 237 -9.61 17.91 -17.91
CA THR A 237 -8.91 17.99 -19.20
C THR A 237 -7.60 17.22 -19.11
N LEU A 238 -7.46 16.18 -19.92
CA LEU A 238 -6.21 15.46 -20.15
C LEU A 238 -5.41 16.23 -21.19
N ASN A 239 -4.30 16.82 -20.76
CA ASN A 239 -3.38 17.53 -21.62
C ASN A 239 -2.24 16.61 -22.04
N VAL A 240 -1.86 16.65 -23.32
CA VAL A 240 -0.70 15.95 -23.88
C VAL A 240 0.22 16.98 -24.50
N GLY A 241 1.38 17.17 -23.90
CA GLY A 241 2.38 18.14 -24.34
C GLY A 241 3.18 17.67 -25.53
N LYS A 242 4.04 18.56 -26.05
CA LYS A 242 5.00 18.25 -27.12
C LYS A 242 6.19 17.43 -26.62
N TYR A 243 6.84 16.74 -27.56
CA TYR A 243 8.11 16.08 -27.32
C TYR A 243 9.18 17.13 -27.04
N THR A 244 10.05 16.86 -26.08
CA THR A 244 11.14 17.77 -25.70
C THR A 244 12.47 17.04 -25.83
N GLU A 245 13.41 17.64 -26.54
CA GLU A 245 14.78 17.15 -26.68
C GLU A 245 15.79 18.24 -26.32
N ILE A 246 17.00 17.82 -25.97
CA ILE A 246 18.12 18.73 -25.72
C ILE A 246 18.92 18.83 -27.01
N ASP A 247 19.04 20.03 -27.57
CA ASP A 247 19.84 20.26 -28.77
C ASP A 247 21.35 20.16 -28.48
N SER A 248 22.16 20.25 -29.54
CA SER A 248 23.63 20.21 -29.45
C SER A 248 24.25 21.33 -28.59
N ARG A 249 23.46 22.32 -28.17
CA ARG A 249 23.86 23.46 -27.34
C ARG A 249 23.30 23.36 -25.91
N GLY A 250 22.66 22.26 -25.55
CA GLY A 250 22.08 22.07 -24.22
C GLY A 250 20.72 22.74 -24.02
N LYS A 251 20.09 23.29 -25.06
CA LYS A 251 18.80 23.97 -24.97
C LYS A 251 17.65 23.00 -25.18
N LEU A 252 16.60 23.13 -24.38
CA LEU A 252 15.35 22.41 -24.59
C LEU A 252 14.63 22.95 -25.83
N VAL A 253 14.38 22.06 -26.78
CA VAL A 253 13.60 22.31 -27.99
C VAL A 253 12.39 21.39 -28.02
N GLN A 254 11.26 21.92 -28.46
CA GLN A 254 10.01 21.20 -28.57
C GLN A 254 9.75 20.78 -30.02
N GLY A 255 9.31 19.54 -30.21
CA GLY A 255 8.97 18.97 -31.50
C GLY A 255 7.79 18.01 -31.43
N SER A 256 7.51 17.36 -32.55
CA SER A 256 6.55 16.25 -32.58
C SER A 256 7.21 14.97 -32.08
N HIS A 257 6.41 14.11 -31.46
CA HIS A 257 6.86 12.82 -30.96
C HIS A 257 7.34 11.95 -32.12
N PRO A 258 8.61 11.49 -32.08
CA PRO A 258 9.15 10.66 -33.13
C PRO A 258 8.46 9.30 -33.14
N ARG A 259 8.16 8.82 -34.35
CA ARG A 259 7.61 7.48 -34.57
C ARG A 259 8.70 6.58 -35.15
N TYR A 260 9.04 5.55 -34.39
CA TYR A 260 10.02 4.54 -34.75
C TYR A 260 9.35 3.36 -35.46
N LYS A 261 10.08 2.74 -36.39
CA LYS A 261 9.72 1.49 -37.04
C LYS A 261 10.86 0.50 -36.85
N VAL A 262 10.53 -0.74 -36.54
CA VAL A 262 11.52 -1.83 -36.51
C VAL A 262 11.95 -2.09 -37.95
N ARG A 263 13.26 -2.00 -38.24
CA ARG A 263 13.82 -2.27 -39.57
C ARG A 263 14.16 -3.76 -39.73
N ASN A 264 15.15 -4.24 -38.97
CA ASN A 264 15.59 -5.64 -39.01
C ASN A 264 15.51 -6.27 -37.60
N LEU A 265 14.91 -7.46 -37.50
CA LEU A 265 14.93 -8.31 -36.30
C LEU A 265 15.83 -9.52 -36.61
N MET A 266 17.03 -9.55 -36.04
CA MET A 266 17.89 -10.74 -36.10
C MET A 266 17.57 -11.63 -34.91
N VAL A 267 16.84 -12.73 -35.14
CA VAL A 267 16.53 -13.73 -34.12
C VAL A 267 17.59 -14.81 -34.16
N TYR A 268 18.46 -14.83 -33.15
CA TYR A 268 19.40 -15.93 -32.96
C TYR A 268 18.71 -17.04 -32.19
N ALA A 269 18.15 -18.01 -32.91
CA ALA A 269 17.71 -19.26 -32.31
C ALA A 269 18.96 -20.07 -31.93
N SER A 270 19.28 -20.13 -30.64
CA SER A 270 20.25 -21.08 -30.11
C SER A 270 19.71 -22.51 -30.25
N GLY A 271 19.90 -23.11 -31.42
CA GLY A 271 19.62 -24.54 -31.64
C GLY A 271 19.16 -24.88 -33.06
N ARG A 272 20.12 -25.31 -33.89
CA ARG A 272 20.00 -25.85 -35.26
C ARG A 272 19.47 -24.89 -36.34
N GLU A 273 20.43 -24.43 -37.12
CA GLU A 273 20.25 -23.82 -38.43
C GLU A 273 19.46 -24.77 -39.37
N LYS A 274 18.25 -24.38 -39.76
CA LYS A 274 17.61 -24.88 -40.98
C LYS A 274 17.39 -23.66 -41.88
N ARG A 275 18.16 -23.58 -42.96
CA ARG A 275 17.90 -22.65 -44.06
C ARG A 275 16.54 -22.99 -44.67
N MET A 276 15.58 -22.09 -44.53
CA MET A 276 14.38 -22.08 -45.36
C MET A 276 14.68 -21.12 -46.50
N SER A 277 14.90 -21.66 -47.70
CA SER A 277 14.98 -20.87 -48.92
C SER A 277 13.58 -20.46 -49.34
N ASP A 278 13.37 -19.16 -49.55
CA ASP A 278 12.15 -18.62 -50.16
C ASP A 278 11.91 -19.26 -51.53
N SER A 279 10.64 -19.61 -51.78
CA SER A 279 10.13 -19.91 -53.12
C SER A 279 9.10 -18.83 -53.45
N ALA A 280 9.43 -18.05 -54.48
CA ALA A 280 8.65 -17.15 -55.34
C ALA A 280 7.24 -16.70 -54.89
#